data_AF-A0A4Y2HCT5-F1
#
_entry.id   AF-A0A4Y2HCT5-F1
#
_cell.length_a   1.000
_cell.length_b   1.000
_cell.length_c   1.000
_cell.angle_alpha   90.00
_cell.angle_beta   90.00
_cell.angle_gamma   90.00
#
_symmetry.space_group_name_H-M   'P 1'
#
loop_
_entity.id
_entity.type
_entity.pdbx_description
1 polymer ?
#
loop_
_entity_poly.entity_id
_entity_poly.type
_entity_poly.pdbx_seq_one_letter_code
_entity_poly.pdbx_strand_id
1 'polypeptide(L)'
;MMEDCQSDREDEDTGRSTFSILPRFSTQPCYWEREEILFFTGHGPFPSYLKRFNVASTANCPCGNKIGTPLHYATECILTASFHMSKPAQQHELIWFRNVAFNKGSRLKINDCFTILMIFKSLFE
;
A
#
# COMPACT_ATOMS: atom_id res chain seq x y z
N MET A 1 3.86 -2.68 -28.67
CA MET A 1 3.46 -1.26 -28.59
C MET A 1 2.97 -1.02 -27.18
N MET A 2 3.62 -0.13 -26.43
CA MET A 2 3.20 0.22 -25.06
C MET A 2 2.51 1.57 -25.14
N GLU A 3 1.27 1.64 -24.67
CA GLU A 3 0.51 2.88 -24.61
C GLU A 3 1.05 3.76 -23.47
N ASP A 4 1.41 4.99 -23.84
CA ASP A 4 1.78 6.05 -22.91
C ASP A 4 0.63 6.29 -21.92
N CYS A 5 0.97 6.31 -20.63
CA CYS A 5 0.02 6.66 -19.57
C CYS A 5 -0.23 8.17 -19.59
N GLN A 6 -1.06 8.61 -20.54
CA GLN A 6 -1.70 9.92 -20.49
C GLN A 6 -3.12 9.75 -19.94
N SER A 7 -3.40 10.40 -18.83
CA SER A 7 -4.76 10.79 -18.51
C SER A 7 -4.77 12.10 -17.72
N ASP A 8 -5.19 13.17 -18.40
CA ASP A 8 -5.71 14.38 -17.77
C ASP A 8 -7.06 14.05 -17.14
N ARG A 9 -7.20 14.13 -15.81
CA ARG A 9 -8.52 14.29 -15.17
C ARG A 9 -8.43 15.11 -13.88
N GLU A 10 -9.44 15.96 -13.74
CA GLU A 10 -9.63 16.99 -12.73
C GLU A 10 -10.12 16.44 -11.37
N ASP A 11 -10.09 17.35 -10.40
CA ASP A 11 -10.08 17.26 -8.93
C ASP A 11 -11.23 16.48 -8.25
N GLU A 12 -10.88 15.61 -7.29
CA GLU A 12 -11.72 15.29 -6.12
C GLU A 12 -10.84 14.81 -4.92
N ASP A 13 -11.08 15.40 -3.75
CA ASP A 13 -10.14 15.57 -2.62
C ASP A 13 -9.76 14.28 -1.85
N THR A 14 -10.28 13.12 -2.23
CA THR A 14 -9.88 11.81 -1.64
C THR A 14 -8.69 11.17 -2.38
N GLY A 15 -8.35 11.63 -3.59
CA GLY A 15 -7.27 11.09 -4.42
C GLY A 15 -5.87 11.65 -4.15
N ARG A 16 -5.75 12.81 -3.48
CA ARG A 16 -4.49 13.58 -3.39
C ARG A 16 -3.32 12.85 -2.73
N SER A 17 -3.58 11.93 -1.80
CA SER A 17 -2.52 11.22 -1.07
C SER A 17 -1.64 10.40 -2.01
N THR A 18 -2.24 9.57 -2.86
CA THR A 18 -1.51 8.76 -3.84
C THR A 18 -0.76 9.63 -4.86
N PHE A 19 -1.37 10.73 -5.31
CA PHE A 19 -0.73 11.69 -6.23
C PHE A 19 0.48 12.42 -5.61
N SER A 20 0.56 12.52 -4.28
CA SER A 20 1.69 13.11 -3.57
C SER A 20 2.83 12.12 -3.25
N ILE A 21 2.52 10.82 -3.23
CA ILE A 21 3.44 9.73 -2.92
C ILE A 21 4.07 9.18 -4.21
N LEU A 22 3.27 8.97 -5.26
CA LEU A 22 3.76 8.50 -6.55
C LEU A 22 4.43 9.68 -7.28
N PRO A 23 5.68 9.55 -7.76
CA PRO A 23 6.38 10.64 -8.42
C PRO A 23 5.67 11.04 -9.71
N ARG A 24 5.17 12.29 -9.76
CA ARG A 24 4.87 12.98 -11.01
C ARG A 24 6.19 13.14 -11.79
N PHE A 25 6.29 12.45 -12.93
CA PHE A 25 7.32 12.65 -13.95
C PHE A 25 8.78 12.48 -13.51
N SER A 26 9.23 11.24 -13.34
CA SER A 26 10.62 10.90 -13.63
C SER A 26 10.70 10.51 -15.11
N THR A 27 11.68 11.03 -15.84
CA THR A 27 12.04 10.59 -17.20
C THR A 27 12.58 9.15 -17.24
N GLN A 28 12.68 8.52 -16.07
CA GLN A 28 13.05 7.13 -15.90
C GLN A 28 11.77 6.27 -15.97
N PRO A 29 11.72 5.23 -16.83
CA PRO A 29 10.55 4.36 -16.89
C PRO A 29 10.22 3.85 -15.49
N CYS A 30 8.97 4.09 -15.08
CA CYS A 30 8.44 3.75 -13.76
C CYS A 30 8.48 2.22 -13.56
N TYR A 31 9.60 1.67 -13.08
CA TYR A 31 9.71 0.28 -12.62
C TYR A 31 9.10 0.16 -11.22
N TRP A 32 7.79 0.41 -11.10
CA TRP A 32 7.04 0.05 -9.89
C TRP A 32 6.50 -1.36 -10.08
N GLU A 33 6.72 -2.22 -9.09
CA GLU A 33 6.11 -3.55 -9.09
C GLU A 33 4.62 -3.42 -8.73
N ARG A 34 3.83 -4.41 -9.15
CA ARG A 34 2.38 -4.40 -8.93
C ARG A 34 2.05 -4.30 -7.44
N GLU A 35 2.80 -5.01 -6.63
CA GLU A 35 2.69 -5.09 -5.17
C GLU A 35 2.86 -3.71 -4.53
N GLU A 36 3.83 -2.94 -5.01
CA GLU A 36 4.12 -1.59 -4.53
C GLU A 36 2.99 -0.63 -4.89
N ILE A 37 2.51 -0.69 -6.14
CA ILE A 37 1.38 0.12 -6.59
C ILE A 37 0.16 -0.16 -5.72
N LEU A 38 -0.16 -1.44 -5.50
CA LEU A 38 -1.28 -1.84 -4.65
C LEU A 38 -1.09 -1.37 -3.20
N PHE A 39 0.11 -1.51 -2.64
CA PHE A 39 0.42 -1.03 -1.29
C PHE A 39 0.21 0.48 -1.14
N PHE A 40 0.82 1.31 -2.01
CA PHE A 40 0.78 2.78 -1.88
C PHE A 40 -0.58 3.39 -2.19
N THR A 41 -1.37 2.75 -3.03
CA THR A 41 -2.75 3.15 -3.31
C THR A 41 -3.74 2.63 -2.28
N GLY A 42 -3.31 1.73 -1.40
CA GLY A 42 -4.17 1.00 -0.48
C GLY A 42 -5.10 0.00 -1.16
N HIS A 43 -4.83 -0.38 -2.41
CA HIS A 43 -5.53 -1.43 -3.14
C HIS A 43 -4.98 -2.84 -2.78
N GLY A 44 -5.73 -3.88 -3.14
CA GLY A 44 -5.27 -5.26 -3.03
C GLY A 44 -5.89 -6.01 -1.84
N PRO A 45 -5.15 -6.93 -1.18
CA PRO A 45 -5.71 -7.86 -0.19
C PRO A 45 -5.87 -7.21 1.20
N PHE A 46 -6.06 -5.90 1.27
CA PHE A 46 -6.22 -5.19 2.54
C PHE A 46 -7.69 -5.21 2.99
N PRO A 47 -8.01 -5.69 4.21
CA PRO A 47 -9.38 -5.67 4.71
C PRO A 47 -10.06 -4.30 4.64
N SER A 48 -9.32 -3.21 4.87
CA SER A 48 -9.86 -1.85 4.73
C SER A 48 -10.35 -1.54 3.33
N TYR A 49 -9.63 -2.03 2.32
CA TYR A 49 -9.97 -1.87 0.92
C TYR A 49 -11.15 -2.77 0.54
N LEU A 50 -11.08 -4.06 0.88
CA LEU A 50 -12.13 -5.02 0.56
C LEU A 50 -13.47 -4.63 1.20
N LYS A 51 -13.46 -4.08 2.42
CA LYS A 51 -14.67 -3.58 3.07
C LYS A 51 -15.26 -2.38 2.34
N ARG A 52 -14.43 -1.46 1.83
CA ARG A 52 -14.88 -0.27 1.07
C ARG A 52 -15.71 -0.65 -0.16
N PHE A 53 -15.39 -1.79 -0.80
CA PHE A 53 -16.10 -2.30 -1.98
C PHE A 53 -17.12 -3.40 -1.66
N ASN A 54 -17.49 -3.56 -0.38
CA ASN A 54 -18.42 -4.60 0.10
C ASN A 54 -18.01 -6.03 -0.28
N VAL A 55 -16.72 -6.28 -0.52
CA VAL A 55 -16.17 -7.62 -0.79
C VAL A 55 -15.92 -8.37 0.52
N ALA A 56 -15.52 -7.66 1.58
CA ALA A 56 -15.34 -8.23 2.92
C ALA A 56 -16.41 -7.75 3.90
N SER A 57 -16.81 -8.62 4.83
CA SER A 57 -17.77 -8.30 5.89
C SER A 57 -17.21 -7.32 6.92
N THR A 58 -15.89 -7.31 7.14
CA THR A 58 -15.18 -6.46 8.11
C THR A 58 -13.96 -5.79 7.50
N ALA A 59 -13.58 -4.63 8.03
CA ALA A 59 -12.33 -3.92 7.70
C ALA A 59 -11.16 -4.35 8.60
N ASN A 60 -11.37 -5.27 9.53
CA ASN A 60 -10.37 -5.65 10.53
C ASN A 60 -9.32 -6.62 9.97
N CYS A 61 -8.10 -6.50 10.45
CA CYS A 61 -7.01 -7.43 10.20
C CYS A 61 -7.31 -8.81 10.81
N PRO A 62 -6.93 -9.94 10.19
CA PRO A 62 -6.98 -11.25 10.84
C PRO A 62 -6.13 -11.35 12.12
N CYS A 63 -5.11 -10.50 12.23
CA CYS A 63 -4.23 -10.41 13.39
C CYS A 63 -4.88 -9.80 14.65
N GLY A 64 -6.08 -9.22 14.55
CA GLY A 64 -6.79 -8.61 15.66
C GLY A 64 -7.74 -7.48 15.25
N ASN A 65 -8.34 -6.78 16.22
CA ASN A 65 -9.40 -5.78 15.96
C ASN A 65 -8.92 -4.41 15.45
N LYS A 66 -7.74 -4.32 14.83
CA LYS A 66 -7.29 -3.09 14.14
C LYS A 66 -7.70 -3.13 12.67
N ILE A 67 -7.95 -1.96 12.07
CA ILE A 67 -8.26 -1.84 10.65
C ILE A 67 -7.04 -2.32 9.83
N GLY A 68 -7.26 -3.25 8.89
CA GLY A 68 -6.22 -3.84 8.06
C GLY A 68 -5.80 -2.92 6.92
N THR A 69 -5.16 -1.80 7.23
CA THR A 69 -4.59 -0.85 6.26
C THR A 69 -3.16 -1.22 5.85
N PRO A 70 -2.63 -0.73 4.70
CA PRO A 70 -1.22 -0.91 4.35
C PRO A 70 -0.27 -0.45 5.46
N LEU A 71 -0.54 0.71 6.07
CA LEU A 71 0.28 1.24 7.16
C LEU A 71 0.30 0.30 8.36
N HIS A 72 -0.84 -0.30 8.72
CA HIS A 72 -0.91 -1.27 9.80
C HIS A 72 -0.02 -2.49 9.52
N TYR A 73 -0.09 -3.05 8.31
CA TYR A 73 0.77 -4.17 7.91
C TYR A 73 2.24 -3.80 7.87
N ALA A 74 2.59 -2.58 7.46
CA ALA A 74 3.97 -2.15 7.39
C ALA A 74 4.63 -1.83 8.74
N THR A 75 3.85 -1.57 9.80
CA THR A 75 4.38 -0.97 11.03
C THR A 75 3.97 -1.66 12.33
N GLU A 76 2.90 -2.46 12.35
CA GLU A 76 2.32 -2.96 13.60
C GLU A 76 1.79 -4.40 13.53
N CYS A 77 1.43 -4.91 12.36
CA CYS A 77 0.78 -6.22 12.25
C CYS A 77 1.73 -7.38 12.61
N ILE A 78 1.32 -8.27 13.51
CA ILE A 78 2.14 -9.42 13.91
C ILE A 78 2.43 -10.39 12.75
N LEU A 79 1.54 -10.47 11.75
CA LEU A 79 1.71 -11.34 10.59
C LEU A 79 2.87 -10.92 9.70
N THR A 80 3.31 -9.67 9.81
CA THR A 80 4.34 -9.05 8.98
C THR A 80 5.48 -8.48 9.82
N ALA A 81 5.61 -8.94 11.08
CA ALA A 81 6.56 -8.42 12.08
C ALA A 81 8.01 -8.36 11.58
N SER A 82 8.45 -9.36 10.82
CA SER A 82 9.80 -9.43 10.25
C SER A 82 10.13 -8.30 9.26
N PHE A 83 9.10 -7.66 8.69
CA PHE A 83 9.23 -6.64 7.65
C PHE A 83 8.88 -5.24 8.15
N HIS A 84 8.69 -5.08 9.47
CA HIS A 84 8.28 -3.81 10.04
C HIS A 84 9.25 -2.69 9.71
N MET A 85 8.64 -1.53 9.48
CA MET A 85 9.27 -0.23 9.38
C MET A 85 8.79 0.63 10.56
N SER A 86 9.56 1.68 10.87
CA SER A 86 9.21 2.56 11.98
C SER A 86 7.86 3.23 11.75
N LYS A 87 6.96 3.12 12.72
CA LYS A 87 5.64 3.76 12.65
C LYS A 87 5.79 5.28 12.62
N PRO A 88 5.17 5.97 11.64
CA PRO A 88 5.16 7.42 11.63
C PRO A 88 4.22 8.00 12.69
N ALA A 89 4.49 9.23 13.11
CA ALA A 89 3.46 10.05 13.75
C ALA A 89 2.37 10.39 12.73
N GLN A 90 1.12 10.50 13.17
CA GLN A 90 -0.04 10.70 12.29
C GLN A 90 0.11 11.88 11.32
N GLN A 91 0.62 13.01 11.81
CA GLN A 91 0.88 14.21 10.99
C GLN A 91 2.00 14.04 9.95
N HIS A 92 2.81 12.98 10.04
CA HIS A 92 3.94 12.69 9.16
C HIS A 92 3.70 11.48 8.25
N GLU A 93 2.48 10.93 8.21
CA GLU A 93 2.16 9.73 7.42
C GLU A 93 2.48 9.92 5.93
N LEU A 94 2.11 11.05 5.32
CA LEU A 94 2.39 11.33 3.92
C LEU A 94 3.90 11.37 3.61
N ILE A 95 4.67 12.03 4.48
CA ILE A 95 6.13 12.11 4.37
C ILE A 95 6.75 10.71 4.52
N TRP A 96 6.20 9.91 5.43
CA TRP A 96 6.63 8.52 5.63
C TRP A 96 6.41 7.67 4.38
N PHE A 97 5.21 7.71 3.79
CA PHE A 97 4.92 6.96 2.57
C PHE A 97 5.84 7.39 1.41
N ARG A 98 6.11 8.69 1.30
CA ARG A 98 7.06 9.22 0.32
C ARG A 98 8.46 8.64 0.54
N ASN A 99 8.97 8.67 1.77
CA ASN A 99 10.30 8.13 2.07
C ASN A 99 10.40 6.62 1.82
N VAL A 100 9.35 5.88 2.15
CA VAL A 100 9.24 4.44 1.88
C VAL A 100 9.23 4.17 0.37
N ALA A 101 8.53 4.98 -0.42
CA ALA A 101 8.47 4.88 -1.87
C ALA A 101 9.85 5.13 -2.53
N PHE A 102 10.63 6.08 -2.03
CA PHE A 102 11.96 6.38 -2.59
C PHE A 102 13.10 5.50 -2.05
N ASN A 103 12.84 4.63 -1.05
CA ASN A 103 13.85 3.77 -0.45
C ASN A 103 13.75 2.33 -0.95
N LYS A 104 14.76 1.86 -1.69
CA LYS A 104 14.80 0.50 -2.26
C LYS A 104 14.65 -0.60 -1.21
N GLY A 105 15.28 -0.47 -0.04
CA GLY A 105 15.15 -1.46 1.03
C GLY A 105 13.74 -1.53 1.62
N SER A 106 13.06 -0.39 1.71
CA SER A 106 11.68 -0.29 2.17
C SER A 106 10.71 -0.89 1.14
N ARG A 107 10.97 -0.68 -0.15
CA ARG A 107 10.24 -1.31 -1.25
C ARG A 107 10.34 -2.84 -1.23
N LEU A 108 11.55 -3.39 -1.00
CA LEU A 108 11.72 -4.84 -0.83
C LEU A 108 10.91 -5.38 0.35
N LYS A 109 10.93 -4.69 1.50
CA LYS A 109 10.08 -5.05 2.65
C LYS A 109 8.59 -5.02 2.33
N ILE A 110 8.13 -4.07 1.50
CA ILE A 110 6.75 -4.02 1.02
C ILE A 110 6.44 -5.26 0.18
N ASN A 111 7.30 -5.63 -0.75
CA ASN A 111 7.08 -6.78 -1.62
C ASN A 111 7.02 -8.07 -0.81
N ASP A 112 7.95 -8.27 0.13
CA ASP A 112 7.94 -9.42 1.04
C ASP A 112 6.67 -9.46 1.91
N CYS A 113 6.28 -8.30 2.46
CA CYS A 113 5.03 -8.16 3.20
C CYS A 113 3.84 -8.57 2.34
N PHE A 114 3.78 -8.13 1.09
CA PHE A 114 2.69 -8.42 0.16
C PHE A 114 2.65 -9.92 -0.22
N THR A 115 3.80 -10.55 -0.44
CA THR A 115 3.92 -11.99 -0.68
C THR A 115 3.33 -12.78 0.48
N ILE A 116 3.66 -12.42 1.73
CA ILE A 116 3.10 -13.07 2.92
C ILE A 116 1.58 -12.88 3.02
N LEU A 117 1.07 -11.69 2.71
CA LEU A 117 -0.38 -11.43 2.71
C LEU A 117 -1.13 -12.24 1.66
N MET A 118 -0.54 -12.43 0.48
CA MET A 118 -1.12 -13.26 -0.56
C MET A 118 -1.13 -14.74 -0.18
N ILE A 119 -0.07 -15.24 0.45
CA ILE A 119 -0.01 -16.61 0.96
C ILE A 119 -1.08 -16.83 2.03
N PHE A 120 -1.19 -15.94 3.02
CA PHE A 120 -2.23 -16.05 4.04
C PHE A 120 -3.63 -16.04 3.44
N LYS A 121 -3.92 -15.17 2.47
CA LYS A 121 -5.22 -15.15 1.79
C LYS A 121 -5.52 -16.49 1.09
N SER A 122 -4.55 -17.07 0.39
CA SER A 122 -4.72 -18.38 -0.27
C SER A 122 -4.86 -19.57 0.68
N LEU A 123 -4.48 -19.43 1.96
CA LEU A 123 -4.56 -20.49 2.96
C LEU A 123 -5.87 -20.47 3.77
N PHE A 124 -6.61 -19.35 3.72
CA PHE A 124 -7.86 -19.14 4.46
C PHE A 124 -9.11 -19.03 3.56
N GLU A 125 -8.95 -19.31 2.26
CA GLU A 125 -10.02 -19.52 1.28
C GLU A 125 -10.05 -20.99 0.86
#